data_AF-A0AAU7W6C6-F1
#
_entry.id   AF-A0AAU7W6C6-F1
#
_cell.length_a   1.000
_cell.length_b   1.000
_cell.length_c   1.000
_cell.angle_alpha   90.00
_cell.angle_beta   90.00
_cell.angle_gamma   90.00
#
_symmetry.space_group_name_H-M   'P 1'
#
loop_
_entity.id
_entity.type
_entity.pdbx_description
1 polymer ?
#
loop_
_entity_poly.entity_id
_entity_poly.type
_entity_poly.pdbx_seq_one_letter_code
_entity_poly.pdbx_strand_id
1 'polypeptide(L)' 'MTEQATHGNGVERWWPGLSIDAKHRVLAAIEGAGDAEEVELDEVVSAEISERVGGSAATPVRLSRKDCDYIRTQVEAVD' A
#
# COMPACT_ATOMS: atom_id res chain seq x y z
N MET A 1 25.20 -10.18 -0.31
CA MET A 1 24.27 -9.90 -1.42
C MET A 1 23.04 -9.32 -0.75
N THR A 2 22.84 -8.02 -0.89
CA THR A 2 22.04 -7.22 0.05
C THR A 2 20.56 -7.56 -0.08
N GLU A 3 20.02 -8.35 0.85
CA GLU A 3 18.60 -8.41 1.19
C GLU A 3 18.18 -7.05 1.71
N GLN A 4 18.02 -6.07 0.81
CA GLN A 4 17.24 -4.90 1.11
C GLN A 4 15.79 -5.36 1.15
N ALA A 5 15.38 -5.86 2.32
CA ALA A 5 13.99 -5.79 2.74
C ALA A 5 13.53 -4.38 2.38
N THR A 6 12.69 -4.29 1.35
CA THR A 6 12.00 -3.07 0.94
C THR A 6 11.11 -2.67 2.10
N HIS A 7 11.70 -2.02 3.12
CA HIS A 7 11.00 -1.10 4.00
C HIS A 7 10.42 -0.08 3.03
N GLY A 8 9.17 -0.31 2.64
CA GLY A 8 8.45 0.53 1.72
C GLY A 8 8.66 1.97 2.12
N ASN A 9 8.78 2.86 1.15
CA ASN A 9 8.45 4.26 1.39
C ASN A 9 7.16 4.24 2.21
N GLY A 10 7.25 4.55 3.52
CA GLY A 10 6.28 4.10 4.52
C GLY A 10 4.88 4.37 4.04
N VAL A 11 3.94 3.44 4.24
CA VAL A 11 2.55 3.58 3.79
C VAL A 11 1.94 4.96 4.09
N GLU A 12 2.34 5.54 5.23
CA GLU A 12 2.10 6.92 5.66
C GLU A 12 2.44 8.03 4.64
N ARG A 13 3.39 7.80 3.75
CA ARG A 13 3.92 8.78 2.78
C ARG A 13 3.08 8.88 1.52
N TRP A 14 2.43 7.80 1.10
CA TRP A 14 1.66 7.75 -0.15
C TRP A 14 0.15 7.53 0.08
N TRP A 15 -0.25 6.79 1.12
CA TRP A 15 -1.65 6.52 1.45
C TRP A 15 -2.54 7.76 1.50
N PRO A 16 -2.23 8.83 2.26
CA PRO A 16 -3.11 10.00 2.34
C PRO A 16 -3.26 10.69 0.99
N GLY A 17 -2.20 10.68 0.18
CA GLY A 17 -2.15 11.31 -1.13
C GLY A 17 -2.88 10.54 -2.22
N LEU A 18 -3.13 9.23 -2.07
CA LEU A 18 -3.76 8.40 -3.10
C LEU A 18 -5.14 8.90 -3.50
N SER A 19 -5.46 8.68 -4.77
CA SER A 19 -6.77 8.91 -5.34
C SER A 19 -7.80 7.99 -4.68
N ILE A 20 -9.06 8.41 -4.63
CA ILE A 20 -10.15 7.64 -3.99
C ILE A 20 -10.28 6.25 -4.65
N ASP A 21 -10.16 6.16 -5.98
CA ASP A 21 -10.18 4.88 -6.70
C ASP A 21 -9.06 3.94 -6.24
N ALA A 22 -7.82 4.41 -6.18
CA ALA A 22 -6.70 3.60 -5.70
C ALA A 22 -6.84 3.20 -4.23
N LYS A 23 -7.39 4.08 -3.38
CA LYS A 23 -7.71 3.71 -1.98
C LYS A 23 -8.72 2.56 -1.93
N HIS A 24 -9.80 2.62 -2.71
CA HIS A 24 -10.77 1.53 -2.79
C HIS A 24 -10.15 0.23 -3.30
N ARG A 25 -9.26 0.29 -4.30
CA ARG A 25 -8.56 -0.91 -4.80
C ARG A 25 -7.64 -1.53 -3.76
N VAL A 26 -6.89 -0.71 -3.02
CA VAL A 26 -6.05 -1.18 -1.92
C VAL A 26 -6.90 -1.84 -0.84
N LEU A 27 -8.01 -1.22 -0.46
CA LEU A 27 -8.93 -1.79 0.54
C LEU A 27 -9.52 -3.11 0.06
N ALA A 28 -10.00 -3.19 -1.18
CA ALA A 28 -10.52 -4.43 -1.76
C ALA A 28 -9.46 -5.55 -1.77
N ALA A 29 -8.20 -5.23 -2.06
CA ALA A 29 -7.10 -6.18 -1.98
C ALA A 29 -6.86 -6.66 -0.53
N ILE A 30 -6.87 -5.74 0.43
CA ILE A 30 -6.70 -6.04 1.86
C ILE A 30 -7.86 -6.88 2.41
N GLU A 31 -9.10 -6.59 2.01
CA GLU A 31 -10.30 -7.33 2.40
C GLU A 31 -10.32 -8.72 1.78
N GLY A 32 -10.00 -8.82 0.48
CA GLY A 32 -9.93 -10.09 -0.23
C GLY A 32 -8.83 -11.02 0.26
N ALA A 33 -7.72 -10.47 0.74
CA ALA A 33 -6.58 -11.23 1.28
C ALA A 33 -6.80 -11.72 2.73
N GLY A 34 -7.73 -11.11 3.49
CA GLY A 34 -8.04 -11.50 4.87
C GLY A 34 -6.86 -11.34 5.83
N ASP A 35 -6.38 -12.48 6.35
CA ASP A 35 -5.26 -12.60 7.30
C ASP A 35 -3.91 -12.94 6.64
N ALA A 36 -3.79 -12.79 5.32
CA ALA A 36 -2.53 -13.00 4.62
C ALA A 36 -1.40 -12.13 5.20
N GLU A 37 -0.19 -12.69 5.26
CA GLU A 37 1.00 -11.95 5.73
C GLU A 37 1.41 -10.83 4.76
N GLU A 38 1.11 -11.02 3.47
CA GLU A 38 1.35 -10.08 2.39
C GLU A 38 0.13 -9.95 1.49
N VAL A 39 -0.15 -8.72 1.05
CA VAL A 39 -1.25 -8.41 0.13
C VAL A 39 -0.66 -7.84 -1.16
N GLU A 40 -0.94 -8.49 -2.29
CA GLU A 40 -0.50 -8.00 -3.60
C GLU A 40 -1.35 -6.80 -4.03
N LEU A 41 -0.69 -5.75 -4.50
CA LEU A 41 -1.33 -4.55 -5.01
C LEU A 41 -1.53 -4.63 -6.53
N ASP A 42 -2.65 -4.07 -6.97
CA ASP A 42 -2.95 -3.90 -8.38
C ASP A 42 -1.91 -3.00 -9.07
N GLU A 43 -1.58 -3.29 -10.32
CA GLU A 43 -0.58 -2.56 -11.09
C GLU A 43 -0.90 -1.06 -11.22
N VAL A 44 -2.20 -0.71 -11.24
CA VAL A 44 -2.67 0.68 -11.29
C VAL A 44 -2.35 1.40 -9.98
N VAL A 45 -2.54 0.73 -8.85
CA VAL A 45 -2.20 1.27 -7.53
C VAL A 45 -0.70 1.46 -7.42
N SER A 46 0.10 0.44 -7.80
CA SER A 46 1.56 0.57 -7.79
C SER A 46 2.03 1.70 -8.70
N ALA A 47 1.44 1.89 -9.89
CA ALA A 47 1.77 3.01 -10.76
C ALA A 47 1.51 4.37 -10.07
N GLU A 48 0.32 4.56 -9.48
CA GLU A 48 0.00 5.80 -8.74
C GLU A 48 0.92 6.03 -7.54
N ILE A 49 1.29 4.97 -6.81
CA ILE A 49 2.25 5.08 -5.71
C ILE A 49 3.61 5.52 -6.25
N SER A 50 4.07 4.91 -7.35
CA SER A 50 5.34 5.21 -8.02
C SER A 50 5.44 6.70 -8.41
N GLU A 51 4.38 7.24 -9.00
CA GLU A 51 4.31 8.66 -9.36
C GLU A 51 4.39 9.56 -8.12
N ARG A 52 3.79 9.15 -7.00
CA ARG A 52 3.82 9.94 -5.76
C ARG A 52 5.14 9.86 -4.99
N VAL A 53 5.80 8.71 -4.98
CA VAL A 53 7.07 8.54 -4.26
C VAL A 53 8.29 8.98 -5.07
N GLY A 54 8.10 9.48 -6.29
CA GLY A 54 9.14 10.11 -7.09
C GLY A 54 9.91 9.15 -8.01
N GLY A 55 9.29 8.06 -8.43
CA GLY A 55 9.77 7.22 -9.53
C GLY A 55 10.95 6.30 -9.19
N SER A 56 10.67 4.99 -9.24
CA SER A 56 11.59 3.95 -9.74
C SER A 56 12.52 3.17 -8.81
N ALA A 57 12.44 3.26 -7.48
CA ALA A 57 13.26 2.38 -6.63
C ALA A 57 12.54 1.61 -5.51
N ALA A 58 11.33 2.02 -5.11
CA ALA A 58 10.65 1.38 -3.98
C ALA A 58 9.13 1.59 -4.03
N THR A 59 8.55 1.30 -5.19
CA THR A 59 7.10 1.21 -5.32
C THR A 59 6.66 -0.15 -4.77
N PRO A 60 5.91 -0.20 -3.67
CA PRO A 60 5.41 -1.45 -3.14
C PRO A 60 4.46 -2.10 -4.16
N VAL A 61 4.78 -3.35 -4.50
CA VAL A 61 3.86 -4.28 -5.18
C VAL A 61 3.15 -5.18 -4.17
N ARG A 62 3.65 -5.21 -2.93
CA ARG A 62 3.08 -5.95 -1.81
C ARG A 62 3.02 -5.08 -0.57
N LEU A 63 1.95 -5.21 0.17
CA LEU A 63 1.79 -4.64 1.51
C LEU A 63 2.05 -5.71 2.55
N SER A 64 2.84 -5.39 3.56
CA SER A 64 2.96 -6.27 4.73
C SER A 64 1.70 -6.14 5.60
N ARG A 65 1.45 -7.13 6.47
CA ARG A 65 0.39 -7.05 7.49
C ARG A 65 0.40 -5.73 8.27
N LYS A 66 1.58 -5.19 8.61
CA LYS A 66 1.73 -3.91 9.32
C LYS A 66 1.20 -2.72 8.50
N ASP A 67 1.44 -2.71 7.19
CA ASP A 67 0.94 -1.64 6.31
C ASP A 67 -0.58 -1.74 6.16
N CYS A 68 -1.10 -2.96 6.05
CA CYS A 68 -2.54 -3.23 5.99
C CYS A 68 -3.25 -2.77 7.27
N ASP A 69 -2.66 -3.05 8.43
CA ASP A 69 -3.16 -2.60 9.73
C ASP A 69 -3.19 -1.07 9.81
N TYR A 70 -2.10 -0.40 9.44
CA TYR A 70 -2.06 1.05 9.34
C TYR A 70 -3.19 1.60 8.46
N ILE A 71 -3.38 1.05 7.25
CA ILE A 71 -4.43 1.49 6.33
C ILE A 71 -5.83 1.32 6.95
N ARG A 72 -6.10 0.17 7.58
CA ARG A 72 -7.39 -0.10 8.25
C ARG A 72 -7.68 0.93 9.34
N THR A 73 -6.70 1.26 10.19
CA THR A 73 -6.88 2.27 11.24
C THR A 73 -7.20 3.66 10.70
N GLN A 74 -6.69 4.02 9.52
CA GLN A 74 -6.95 5.33 8.91
C GLN A 74 -8.33 5.43 8.27
N VAL A 75 -8.97 4.30 7.94
CA VAL A 75 -10.34 4.25 7.41
C VAL A 75 -11.37 4.25 8.55
N GLU A 76 -11.14 3.49 9.61
CA GLU A 76 -12.05 3.43 10.77
C GLU A 76 -12.22 4.80 11.47
N ALA A 77 -11.24 5.71 11.35
CA ALA A 77 -11.35 7.07 11.89
C ALA A 77 -12.31 8.00 11.10
N VAL A 78 -12.87 7.54 9.97
CA VAL A 78 -13.62 8.38 9.01
C VAL A 78 -15.10 8.00 8.90
N ASP A 79 -15.56 6.94 9.57
CA ASP A 79 -16.99 6.57 9.68
C ASP A 79 -17.69 7.21 10.89
#